data_AF-A0A847M6Q3-F1
#
_entry.id   AF-A0A847M6Q3-F1
#
_cell.length_a   1.000
_cell.length_b   1.000
_cell.length_c   1.000
_cell.angle_alpha   90.00
_cell.angle_beta   90.00
_cell.angle_gamma   90.00
#
_symmetry.space_group_name_H-M   'P 1'
#
loop_
_entity.id
_entity.type
_entity.pdbx_description
1 polymer ?
#
loop_
_entity_poly.entity_id
_entity_poly.type
_entity_poly.pdbx_seq_one_letter_code
_entity_poly.pdbx_strand_id
1 'polypeptide(L)'
;MKPTECAKILPMLADYTVGGLDVSTVGQVREHLAECADCHRELEALERTAALLTPISQVEPPRQLWAGIERQLEPRRTGRPAWSVYLRPAVAVATVAAVLIAFSVFVPIGTTPILSNSDLPLLAGAEGTDYAETQIAAAWDQPLADEVSLALAMAALEPVAPEEVPQ
;
A
#
# COMPACT_ATOMS: atom_id res chain seq x y z
N MET A 1 -40.01 18.11 -2.42
CA MET A 1 -38.67 17.63 -2.81
C MET A 1 -37.66 18.09 -1.77
N LYS A 2 -36.93 17.17 -1.12
CA LYS A 2 -35.94 17.52 -0.09
C LYS A 2 -34.53 17.37 -0.68
N PRO A 3 -33.75 18.45 -0.85
CA PRO A 3 -32.43 18.39 -1.48
C PRO A 3 -31.43 17.51 -0.72
N THR A 4 -31.61 17.36 0.60
CA THR A 4 -30.77 16.51 1.44
C THR A 4 -30.94 15.02 1.17
N GLU A 5 -32.15 14.58 0.83
CA GLU A 5 -32.42 13.18 0.47
C GLU A 5 -31.87 12.87 -0.92
N CYS A 6 -32.01 13.81 -1.88
CA CYS A 6 -31.43 13.67 -3.21
C CYS A 6 -29.90 13.45 -3.16
N ALA A 7 -29.20 14.22 -2.31
CA ALA A 7 -27.75 14.11 -2.14
C ALA A 7 -27.32 12.72 -1.62
N LYS A 8 -28.19 12.03 -0.86
CA LYS A 8 -27.93 10.67 -0.38
C LYS A 8 -28.22 9.61 -1.46
N ILE A 9 -29.27 9.82 -2.26
CA ILE A 9 -29.75 8.84 -3.25
C ILE A 9 -28.94 8.88 -4.55
N LEU A 10 -28.50 10.07 -4.99
CA LEU A 10 -27.68 10.27 -6.19
C LEU A 10 -26.51 9.28 -6.33
N PRO A 11 -25.62 9.12 -5.33
CA PRO A 11 -24.50 8.18 -5.45
C PRO A 11 -24.95 6.71 -5.54
N MET A 12 -26.14 6.37 -5.02
CA MET A 12 -26.67 5.00 -5.03
C MET A 12 -27.31 4.61 -6.37
N LEU A 13 -27.58 5.57 -7.26
CA LEU A 13 -28.25 5.29 -8.54
C LEU A 13 -27.41 4.39 -9.46
N ALA A 14 -26.08 4.54 -9.45
CA ALA A 14 -25.20 3.68 -10.25
C ALA A 14 -25.31 2.22 -9.81
N ASP A 15 -25.18 1.95 -8.51
CA ASP A 15 -25.32 0.59 -7.95
C ASP A 15 -26.74 0.03 -8.14
N TYR A 16 -27.75 0.89 -8.11
CA TYR A 16 -29.13 0.52 -8.39
C TYR A 16 -29.28 -0.01 -9.84
N THR A 17 -28.68 0.66 -10.84
CA THR A 17 -28.78 0.22 -12.25
C THR A 17 -28.18 -1.15 -12.52
N VAL A 18 -27.15 -1.53 -11.76
CA VAL A 18 -26.47 -2.83 -11.90
C VAL A 18 -26.98 -3.89 -10.92
N GLY A 19 -27.95 -3.56 -10.07
CA GLY A 19 -28.50 -4.47 -9.07
C GLY A 19 -27.55 -4.78 -7.91
N GLY A 20 -26.60 -3.88 -7.60
CA GLY A 20 -25.58 -4.05 -6.56
C GLY A 20 -26.02 -3.67 -5.14
N LEU A 21 -27.24 -3.14 -4.99
CA LEU A 21 -27.77 -2.69 -3.70
C LEU A 21 -28.48 -3.80 -2.92
N ASP A 22 -28.45 -3.70 -1.59
CA ASP A 22 -29.26 -4.55 -0.71
C ASP A 22 -30.75 -4.19 -0.77
N VAL A 23 -31.60 -5.11 -0.35
CA VAL A 23 -33.07 -4.99 -0.43
C VAL A 23 -33.61 -3.75 0.30
N SER A 24 -33.00 -3.37 1.43
CA SER A 24 -33.46 -2.22 2.22
C SER A 24 -33.12 -0.89 1.54
N THR A 25 -31.96 -0.82 0.89
CA THR A 25 -31.53 0.35 0.13
C THR A 25 -32.29 0.48 -1.18
N VAL A 26 -32.56 -0.63 -1.89
CA VAL A 26 -33.43 -0.65 -3.08
C VAL A 26 -34.80 -0.05 -2.79
N GLY A 27 -35.40 -0.39 -1.64
CA GLY A 27 -36.68 0.17 -1.21
C GLY A 27 -36.64 1.69 -1.06
N GLN A 28 -35.62 2.21 -0.37
CA GLN A 28 -35.42 3.66 -0.15
C GLN A 28 -35.23 4.41 -1.48
N VAL A 29 -34.41 3.88 -2.39
CA VAL A 29 -34.19 4.47 -3.71
C VAL A 29 -35.48 4.50 -4.52
N ARG A 30 -36.25 3.41 -4.52
CA ARG A 30 -37.52 3.33 -5.25
C ARG A 30 -38.57 4.32 -4.73
N GLU A 31 -38.67 4.46 -3.42
CA GLU A 31 -39.57 5.43 -2.78
C GLU A 31 -39.21 6.86 -3.18
N HIS A 32 -37.92 7.21 -3.12
CA HIS A 32 -37.46 8.54 -3.52
C HIS A 32 -37.68 8.82 -5.02
N LEU A 33 -37.43 7.84 -5.89
CA LEU A 33 -37.65 7.96 -7.34
C LEU A 33 -39.11 8.19 -7.71
N ALA A 34 -40.06 7.70 -6.89
CA ALA A 34 -41.49 7.93 -7.10
C ALA A 34 -41.89 9.40 -6.85
N GLU A 35 -41.13 10.12 -6.03
CA GLU A 35 -41.43 11.50 -5.62
C GLU A 35 -40.50 12.54 -6.26
N CYS A 36 -39.35 12.10 -6.81
CA CYS A 36 -38.28 12.98 -7.27
C CYS A 36 -37.99 12.85 -8.77
N ALA A 37 -38.54 13.79 -9.55
CA ALA A 37 -38.31 13.85 -11.00
C ALA A 37 -36.84 14.12 -11.39
N ASP A 38 -36.06 14.77 -10.53
CA ASP A 38 -34.66 15.07 -10.82
C ASP A 38 -33.81 13.80 -10.74
N CYS A 39 -33.93 13.04 -9.65
CA CYS A 39 -33.25 11.75 -9.51
C CYS A 39 -33.72 10.73 -10.55
N HIS A 40 -34.99 10.80 -11.00
CA HIS A 40 -35.47 9.97 -12.10
C HIS A 40 -34.76 10.28 -13.42
N ARG A 41 -34.52 11.56 -13.74
CA ARG A 41 -33.77 11.94 -14.96
C ARG A 41 -32.31 11.48 -14.91
N GLU A 42 -31.69 11.53 -13.74
CA GLU A 42 -30.33 11.03 -13.52
C GLU A 42 -30.27 9.52 -13.72
N LEU A 43 -31.24 8.77 -13.18
CA LEU A 43 -31.35 7.33 -13.40
C LEU A 43 -31.49 7.01 -14.90
N GLU A 44 -32.36 7.72 -15.61
CA GLU A 44 -32.56 7.54 -17.05
C GLU A 44 -31.29 7.88 -17.86
N ALA A 45 -30.47 8.84 -17.41
CA ALA A 45 -29.17 9.13 -18.03
C ALA A 45 -28.18 7.97 -17.85
N LEU A 46 -28.14 7.35 -16.66
CA LEU A 46 -27.33 6.17 -16.39
C LEU A 46 -27.79 4.97 -17.22
N GLU A 47 -29.09 4.70 -17.28
CA GLU A 47 -29.67 3.60 -18.07
C GLU A 47 -29.39 3.76 -19.56
N ARG A 48 -29.50 4.98 -20.11
CA ARG A 48 -29.12 5.26 -21.50
C ARG A 48 -27.65 4.98 -21.76
N THR A 49 -26.77 5.31 -20.81
CA THR A 49 -25.33 5.04 -20.92
C THR A 49 -25.06 3.53 -20.87
N ALA A 50 -25.72 2.79 -19.97
CA ALA A 50 -25.62 1.33 -19.90
C ALA A 50 -26.15 0.64 -21.17
N ALA A 51 -27.20 1.17 -21.79
CA ALA A 51 -27.74 0.66 -23.04
C ALA A 51 -26.73 0.75 -24.20
N LEU A 52 -25.80 1.72 -24.18
CA LEU A 52 -24.71 1.81 -25.16
C LEU A 52 -23.65 0.70 -24.99
N LEU A 53 -23.51 0.18 -23.77
CA LEU A 53 -22.56 -0.90 -23.42
C LEU A 53 -23.16 -2.30 -23.58
N THR A 54 -24.49 -2.41 -23.51
CA THR A 54 -25.22 -3.70 -23.64
C THR A 54 -24.90 -4.49 -24.92
N PRO A 55 -24.64 -3.86 -26.10
CA PRO A 55 -24.30 -4.59 -27.32
C PRO A 55 -22.93 -5.27 -27.30
N ILE A 56 -22.11 -5.06 -26.26
CA ILE A 56 -20.79 -5.68 -26.16
C ILE A 56 -20.98 -7.19 -25.99
N SER A 57 -20.55 -7.94 -27.01
CA SER A 57 -20.56 -9.40 -26.97
C SER A 57 -19.79 -9.87 -25.75
N GLN A 58 -20.43 -10.67 -24.89
CA GLN A 58 -19.70 -11.42 -23.88
C GLN A 58 -18.79 -12.40 -24.59
N VAL A 59 -17.48 -12.26 -24.38
CA VAL A 59 -16.47 -13.14 -24.94
C VAL A 59 -16.25 -14.27 -23.96
N GLU A 60 -16.49 -15.50 -24.39
CA GLU A 60 -16.18 -16.68 -23.58
C GLU A 60 -14.66 -16.76 -23.35
N PRO A 61 -14.19 -16.82 -22.10
CA PRO A 61 -12.76 -16.92 -21.83
C PRO A 61 -12.19 -18.20 -22.45
N PRO A 62 -10.98 -18.17 -23.03
CA PRO A 62 -10.35 -19.37 -23.58
C PRO A 62 -10.15 -20.40 -22.47
N ARG A 63 -10.37 -21.68 -22.78
CA ARG A 63 -10.31 -22.80 -21.82
C ARG A 63 -9.02 -22.87 -20.98
N GLN A 64 -7.91 -22.31 -21.48
CA GLN A 64 -6.60 -22.31 -20.82
C GLN A 64 -6.31 -21.06 -19.98
N LEU A 65 -7.21 -20.07 -19.94
CA LEU A 65 -6.99 -18.81 -19.20
C LEU A 65 -6.69 -19.08 -17.72
N TRP A 66 -7.52 -19.90 -17.08
CA TRP A 66 -7.34 -20.25 -15.66
C TRP A 66 -6.02 -20.96 -15.39
N ALA A 67 -5.65 -21.94 -16.20
CA ALA A 67 -4.37 -22.65 -16.06
C ALA A 67 -3.15 -21.71 -16.25
N GLY A 68 -3.28 -20.68 -17.08
CA GLY A 68 -2.26 -19.66 -17.24
C GLY A 68 -2.11 -18.78 -15.99
N ILE A 69 -3.23 -18.34 -15.42
CA ILE A 69 -3.26 -17.55 -14.18
C ILE A 69 -2.71 -18.38 -13.01
N GLU A 70 -3.14 -19.63 -12.87
CA GLU A 70 -2.71 -20.54 -11.81
C GLU A 70 -1.19 -20.72 -11.79
N ARG A 71 -0.56 -20.92 -12.95
CA ARG A 71 0.91 -21.02 -13.05
C ARG A 71 1.66 -19.75 -12.66
N GLN A 72 1.05 -18.58 -12.83
CA GLN A 72 1.66 -17.31 -12.42
C GLN A 72 1.49 -17.07 -10.92
N LEU A 73 0.40 -17.56 -10.33
CA LEU A 73 0.15 -17.51 -8.89
C LEU A 73 0.95 -18.56 -8.12
N GLU A 74 1.33 -19.67 -8.76
CA GLU A 74 2.20 -20.66 -8.15
C GLU A 74 3.50 -19.97 -7.70
N PRO A 75 3.80 -19.98 -6.38
CA PRO A 75 5.01 -19.36 -5.88
C PRO A 75 6.18 -20.01 -6.58
N ARG A 76 6.90 -19.21 -7.37
CA ARG A 76 8.08 -19.63 -8.12
C ARG A 76 8.98 -20.33 -7.12
N ARG A 77 8.98 -21.66 -7.11
CA ARG A 77 9.83 -22.45 -6.23
C ARG A 77 11.25 -22.12 -6.66
N THR A 78 11.83 -21.10 -6.04
CA THR A 78 13.24 -20.82 -6.21
C THR A 78 13.91 -22.10 -5.77
N GLY A 79 14.55 -22.80 -6.71
CA GLY A 79 15.13 -24.13 -6.51
C GLY A 79 16.33 -24.12 -5.58
N ARG A 80 16.35 -23.23 -4.58
CA ARG A 80 17.36 -23.18 -3.54
C ARG A 80 17.09 -24.35 -2.61
N PRO A 81 18.01 -25.32 -2.54
CA PRO A 81 17.81 -26.47 -1.70
C PRO A 81 17.78 -26.04 -0.23
N ALA A 82 16.91 -26.64 0.59
CA ALA A 82 16.64 -26.20 1.95
C ALA A 82 17.90 -26.11 2.84
N TRP A 83 18.91 -26.96 2.61
CA TRP A 83 20.19 -26.90 3.31
C TRP A 83 20.94 -25.58 3.06
N SER A 84 20.83 -24.99 1.86
CA SER A 84 21.50 -23.72 1.53
C SER A 84 21.00 -22.53 2.37
N VAL A 85 19.77 -22.58 2.88
CA VAL A 85 19.22 -21.56 3.78
C VAL A 85 19.89 -21.65 5.16
N TYR A 86 20.19 -22.86 5.63
CA TYR A 86 20.84 -23.11 6.92
C TYR A 86 22.36 -22.96 6.88
N LEU A 87 23.03 -23.25 5.76
CA LEU A 87 24.49 -23.08 5.66
C LEU A 87 24.92 -21.63 5.47
N ARG A 88 24.08 -20.77 4.92
CA ARG A 88 24.38 -19.34 4.73
C ARG A 88 24.77 -18.60 6.01
N PRO A 89 23.99 -18.67 7.11
CA PRO A 89 24.39 -18.03 8.36
C PRO A 89 25.60 -18.70 8.98
N ALA A 90 25.72 -20.03 8.88
CA ALA A 90 26.86 -20.77 9.45
C ALA A 90 28.19 -20.40 8.78
N VAL A 91 28.21 -20.28 7.45
CA VAL A 91 29.42 -19.85 6.70
C VAL A 91 29.74 -18.39 7.00
N ALA A 92 28.73 -17.50 7.07
CA ALA A 92 28.96 -16.10 7.43
C ALA A 92 29.56 -15.95 8.83
N VAL A 93 29.00 -16.63 9.84
CA VAL A 93 29.52 -16.62 11.21
C VAL A 93 30.93 -17.22 11.27
N ALA A 94 31.19 -18.31 10.57
CA ALA A 94 32.52 -18.92 10.52
C ALA A 94 33.56 -17.99 9.89
N THR A 95 33.20 -17.27 8.82
CA THR A 95 34.12 -16.29 8.20
C THR A 95 34.42 -15.11 9.14
N VAL A 96 33.40 -14.57 9.82
CA VAL A 96 33.60 -13.48 10.80
C VAL A 96 34.48 -13.96 11.96
N ALA A 97 34.21 -15.15 12.51
CA ALA A 97 35.01 -15.71 13.59
C ALA A 97 36.47 -15.95 13.16
N ALA A 98 36.69 -16.48 11.96
CA ALA A 98 38.04 -16.69 11.43
C ALA A 98 38.80 -15.36 11.23
N VAL A 99 38.13 -14.32 10.73
CA VAL A 99 38.72 -12.97 10.58
C VAL A 99 39.05 -12.38 11.94
N LEU A 100 38.16 -12.48 12.94
CA LEU A 100 38.40 -11.98 14.30
C LEU A 100 39.58 -12.71 14.97
N ILE A 101 39.65 -14.04 14.82
CA ILE A 101 40.76 -14.85 15.36
C ILE A 101 42.06 -14.43 14.68
N ALA A 102 42.08 -14.34 13.35
CA ALA A 102 43.24 -13.87 12.60
C ALA A 102 43.66 -12.45 13.05
N PHE A 103 42.72 -11.53 13.21
CA PHE A 103 42.99 -10.17 13.67
C PHE A 103 43.54 -10.15 15.10
N SER A 104 43.01 -10.97 16.01
CA SER A 104 43.49 -11.06 17.40
C SER A 104 44.89 -11.64 17.53
N VAL A 105 45.30 -12.49 16.59
CA VAL A 105 46.63 -13.15 16.59
C VAL A 105 47.65 -12.27 15.87
N PHE A 106 47.24 -11.56 14.81
CA PHE A 106 48.15 -10.79 13.96
C PHE A 106 48.29 -9.32 14.35
N VAL A 107 47.38 -8.77 15.16
CA VAL A 107 47.48 -7.40 15.68
C VAL A 107 48.10 -7.43 17.08
N PRO A 108 49.39 -7.06 17.25
CA PRO A 108 49.98 -6.95 18.57
C PRO A 108 49.23 -5.88 19.38
N ILE A 109 48.90 -6.20 20.63
CA ILE A 109 48.13 -5.41 21.62
C ILE A 109 48.80 -4.04 21.99
N GLY A 110 49.80 -3.58 21.22
CA GLY A 110 50.62 -2.41 21.52
C GLY A 110 50.35 -1.14 20.70
N THR A 111 49.44 -1.15 19.72
CA THR A 111 49.11 0.07 18.96
C THR A 111 47.65 0.41 19.15
N THR A 112 47.35 1.19 20.18
CA THR A 112 46.13 2.00 20.22
C THR A 112 46.39 3.26 19.40
N PRO A 113 45.93 3.37 18.14
CA PRO A 113 45.67 4.71 17.62
C PRO A 113 44.57 5.28 18.51
N ILE A 114 44.89 6.31 19.28
CA ILE A 114 43.91 7.18 19.89
C ILE A 114 43.09 7.73 18.73
N LEU A 115 41.90 7.18 18.48
CA LEU A 115 40.92 7.82 17.63
C LEU A 115 40.43 9.04 18.39
N SER A 116 41.04 10.18 18.10
CA SER A 116 40.54 11.48 18.51
C SER A 116 39.13 11.62 17.94
N ASN A 117 38.17 11.92 18.81
CA ASN A 117 36.74 12.07 18.51
C ASN A 117 36.42 13.24 17.54
N SER A 118 37.44 13.88 16.99
CA SER A 118 37.35 15.06 16.14
C SER A 118 37.07 14.77 14.66
N ASP A 119 37.20 13.51 14.21
CA ASP A 119 37.13 13.15 12.78
C ASP A 119 36.03 12.12 12.42
N LEU A 120 34.93 12.07 13.19
CA LEU A 120 33.71 11.35 12.79
C LEU A 120 32.60 12.31 12.31
N PRO A 121 32.69 12.92 11.11
CA PRO A 121 31.63 13.77 10.59
C PRO A 121 30.66 13.00 9.68
N LEU A 122 30.23 11.78 10.03
CA LEU A 122 29.38 11.00 9.11
C LEU A 122 28.08 10.40 9.66
N LEU A 123 27.71 10.63 10.92
CA LEU A 123 26.38 10.26 11.42
C LEU A 123 25.71 11.33 12.31
N ALA A 124 26.30 12.52 12.43
CA ALA A 124 25.73 13.61 13.25
C ALA A 124 24.99 14.68 12.42
N GLY A 125 24.99 14.58 11.09
CA GLY A 125 24.39 15.58 10.20
C GLY A 125 23.58 15.01 9.04
N ALA A 126 23.26 13.71 9.05
CA ALA A 126 22.28 13.18 8.11
C ALA A 126 20.89 13.63 8.59
N GLU A 127 20.52 14.82 8.16
CA GLU A 127 19.15 15.31 8.03
C GLU A 127 18.32 14.22 7.33
N GLY A 128 17.76 13.29 8.13
CA GLY A 128 16.87 12.24 7.64
C GLY A 128 15.60 12.79 6.99
N THR A 129 15.39 14.12 7.07
CA THR A 129 14.33 14.87 6.42
C THR A 129 14.54 14.96 4.91
N ASP A 130 15.76 15.12 4.40
CA ASP A 130 16.01 15.30 2.96
C ASP A 130 15.76 14.00 2.17
N TYR A 131 16.14 12.86 2.77
CA TYR A 131 15.86 11.54 2.21
C TYR A 131 14.37 11.16 2.29
N ALA A 132 13.70 11.55 3.38
CA ALA A 132 12.27 11.33 3.54
C ALA A 132 11.46 12.17 2.52
N GLU A 133 11.81 13.45 2.32
CA GLU A 133 11.13 14.32 1.36
C GLU A 133 11.32 13.85 -0.09
N THR A 134 12.52 13.39 -0.47
CA THR A 134 12.76 12.86 -1.82
C THR A 134 12.00 11.54 -2.09
N GLN A 135 11.85 10.68 -1.09
CA GLN A 135 11.06 9.45 -1.22
C GLN A 135 9.56 9.73 -1.24
N ILE A 136 9.08 10.68 -0.45
CA ILE A 136 7.68 11.14 -0.50
C ILE A 136 7.41 11.68 -1.89
N ALA A 137 8.16 12.67 -2.39
CA ALA A 137 7.93 13.24 -3.72
C ALA A 137 8.00 12.21 -4.86
N ALA A 138 8.89 11.21 -4.79
CA ALA A 138 8.99 10.14 -5.77
C ALA A 138 7.81 9.13 -5.71
N ALA A 139 7.14 9.01 -4.57
CA ALA A 139 6.00 8.11 -4.38
C ALA A 139 4.65 8.72 -4.83
N TRP A 140 4.56 10.03 -5.06
CA TRP A 140 3.31 10.69 -5.48
C TRP A 140 2.81 10.25 -6.87
N ASP A 141 3.69 9.72 -7.73
CA ASP A 141 3.32 9.25 -9.08
C ASP A 141 2.89 7.77 -9.10
N GLN A 142 2.86 7.10 -7.94
CA GLN A 142 2.43 5.71 -7.85
C GLN A 142 0.92 5.62 -7.58
N PRO A 143 0.15 4.88 -8.41
CA PRO A 143 -1.32 4.80 -8.30
C PRO A 143 -1.85 4.08 -7.04
N LEU A 144 -0.97 3.73 -6.08
CA LEU A 144 -1.24 2.92 -4.90
C LEU A 144 -0.78 3.60 -3.58
N ALA A 145 -0.52 4.91 -3.58
CA ALA A 145 -0.37 5.68 -2.35
C ALA A 145 -1.74 5.80 -1.64
N ASP A 146 -2.15 4.74 -0.95
CA ASP A 146 -3.38 4.69 -0.17
C ASP A 146 -3.38 5.76 0.95
N GLU A 147 -4.58 6.21 1.36
CA GLU A 147 -4.81 7.21 2.41
C GLU A 147 -4.03 6.93 3.72
N VAL A 148 -3.76 5.66 4.01
CA VAL A 148 -3.04 5.22 5.21
C VAL A 148 -1.58 5.69 5.21
N SER A 149 -0.92 5.72 4.05
CA SER A 149 0.47 6.20 3.93
C SER A 149 0.54 7.71 4.14
N LEU A 150 -0.48 8.44 3.69
CA LEU A 150 -0.59 9.89 3.91
C LEU A 150 -0.77 10.20 5.40
N ALA A 151 -1.66 9.47 6.09
CA ALA A 151 -1.86 9.63 7.53
C ALA A 151 -0.58 9.33 8.33
N LEU A 152 0.18 8.29 7.94
CA LEU A 152 1.45 7.97 8.59
C LEU A 152 2.53 9.03 8.36
N ALA A 153 2.61 9.58 7.15
CA ALA A 153 3.54 10.66 6.83
C ALA A 153 3.20 11.94 7.59
N MET A 154 1.91 12.28 7.73
CA MET A 154 1.46 13.41 8.55
C MET A 154 1.77 13.20 10.03
N ALA A 155 1.51 12.00 10.57
CA ALA A 155 1.83 11.67 11.95
C ALA A 155 3.35 11.71 12.24
N ALA A 156 4.19 11.38 11.26
CA ALA A 156 5.64 11.48 11.39
C ALA A 156 6.16 12.93 11.38
N LEU A 157 5.41 13.85 10.77
CA LEU A 157 5.71 15.29 10.73
C LEU A 157 5.16 16.05 11.93
N GLU A 158 4.27 15.45 12.72
CA GLU A 158 3.79 16.04 13.98
C GLU A 158 4.84 15.86 15.09
N PRO A 159 5.41 16.95 15.64
CA PRO A 159 6.27 16.84 16.81
C PRO A 159 5.41 16.40 18.01
N VAL A 160 5.69 15.22 18.55
CA VAL A 160 5.14 14.75 19.83
C VAL A 160 5.55 15.74 20.92
N ALA A 161 4.59 16.55 21.38
CA ALA A 161 4.77 17.40 22.55
C ALA A 161 4.97 16.52 23.80
N PRO A 162 5.93 16.82 24.69
CA PRO A 162 6.15 16.03 25.88
C PRO A 162 4.94 16.14 26.81
N GLU A 163 4.38 14.98 27.13
CA GLU A 163 3.27 14.75 28.04
C GLU A 163 3.65 15.22 29.45
N GLU A 164 2.94 16.23 29.98
CA GLU A 164 3.07 16.66 31.38
C GLU A 164 2.57 15.54 32.30
N VAL A 165 3.51 14.90 32.99
CA VAL A 165 3.26 13.94 34.07
C VAL A 165 2.68 14.70 35.28
N PRO A 166 1.45 14.41 35.75
CA PRO A 166 0.94 15.01 36.98
C PRO A 166 1.59 14.34 38.20
N GLN A 167 2.04 15.15 39.15
CA GLN A 167 2.56 14.72 40.46
C GLN A 167 1.44 14.37 41.44
#